data_AF-A0A427DX55-F1
#
_entry.id   AF-A0A427DX55-F1
#
_cell.length_a   1.000
_cell.length_b   1.000
_cell.length_c   1.000
_cell.angle_alpha   90.00
_cell.angle_beta   90.00
_cell.angle_gamma   90.00
#
_symmetry.space_group_name_H-M   'P 1'
#
loop_
_entity.id
_entity.type
_entity.pdbx_description
1 polymer ?
#
loop_
_entity_poly.entity_id
_entity_poly.type
_entity_poly.pdbx_seq_one_letter_code
_entity_poly.pdbx_strand_id
1 'polypeptide(L)'
;MKFELTTLEHTKNPDIKWALGELEKVKEQAVVAGDEERANNCWRESEALQLTLIYIEAFHKIKRGEYREAWYDLERCEIKCQFVIRNSSEEFCLNKNIFFINHQISNLQSLYPYCVFSSPGMVVGYYSCGICDHKIRPRSRCSHAKGKIYNGKLCVHVAHDIVLKEISIVSKPVQKYSVVHNDETLDFSVLEHLMAVLEEAFEEWDVIRTTRKFPIDMFFRVDLDSDCPCKGGGKFGQCCSKKAEVEIPHLDFVFRRDIPNLPGIKFPY
;
A
#
# COMPACT_ATOMS: atom_id res chain seq x y z
N MET A 1 -17.61 -1.25 19.41
CA MET A 1 -18.55 -0.81 18.37
C MET A 1 -18.20 -1.55 17.10
N LYS A 2 -19.14 -2.31 16.50
CA LYS A 2 -18.93 -2.92 15.17
C LYS A 2 -19.57 -1.98 14.16
N PHE A 3 -18.75 -1.27 13.40
CA PHE A 3 -19.19 -0.60 12.19
C PHE A 3 -18.95 -1.57 11.03
N GLU A 4 -19.94 -1.78 10.18
CA GLU A 4 -19.68 -2.35 8.87
C GLU A 4 -19.01 -1.25 8.04
N LEU A 5 -17.73 -1.40 7.73
CA LEU A 5 -16.94 -0.40 6.99
C LEU A 5 -16.52 -1.01 5.66
N THR A 6 -17.44 -0.98 4.69
CA THR A 6 -17.22 -1.57 3.37
C THR A 6 -17.26 -0.53 2.25
N THR A 7 -17.93 0.60 2.46
CA THR A 7 -18.18 1.64 1.44
C THR A 7 -17.57 3.00 1.80
N LEU A 8 -17.42 3.87 0.80
CA LEU A 8 -16.93 5.24 0.98
C LEU A 8 -17.85 6.10 1.86
N GLU A 9 -19.16 5.87 1.78
CA GLU A 9 -20.14 6.59 2.61
C GLU A 9 -19.91 6.31 4.08
N HIS A 10 -19.50 5.08 4.42
CA HIS A 10 -19.19 4.73 5.79
C HIS A 10 -18.00 5.53 6.30
N THR A 11 -16.98 5.82 5.48
CA THR A 11 -15.81 6.60 5.94
C THR A 11 -16.16 8.03 6.32
N LYS A 12 -17.26 8.57 5.77
CA LYS A 12 -17.76 9.92 6.05
C LYS A 12 -18.77 9.96 7.21
N ASN A 13 -19.10 8.82 7.82
CA ASN A 13 -20.08 8.77 8.90
C ASN A 13 -19.57 9.58 10.13
N PRO A 14 -20.33 10.59 10.61
CA PRO A 14 -19.99 11.34 11.81
C PRO A 14 -19.72 10.46 13.05
N ASP A 15 -20.38 9.30 13.14
CA ASP A 15 -20.22 8.35 14.24
C ASP A 15 -18.80 7.77 14.31
N ILE A 16 -18.08 7.70 13.19
CA ILE A 16 -16.69 7.23 13.17
C ILE A 16 -15.77 8.29 13.78
N LYS A 17 -15.98 9.56 13.42
CA LYS A 17 -15.24 10.67 14.01
C LYS A 17 -15.53 10.76 15.51
N TRP A 18 -16.78 10.55 15.91
CA TRP A 18 -17.16 10.46 17.31
C TRP A 18 -16.46 9.28 18.00
N ALA A 19 -16.48 8.08 17.42
CA ALA A 19 -15.85 6.89 17.99
C ALA A 19 -14.33 7.05 18.16
N LEU A 20 -13.64 7.65 17.18
CA LEU A 20 -12.23 8.00 17.30
C LEU A 20 -11.99 9.02 18.44
N GLY A 21 -12.88 10.00 18.58
CA GLY A 21 -12.83 10.97 19.69
C GLY A 21 -13.04 10.32 21.06
N GLU A 22 -13.97 9.36 21.18
CA GLU A 22 -14.18 8.62 22.42
C GLU A 22 -13.01 7.69 22.75
N LEU A 23 -12.43 7.02 21.75
CA LEU A 23 -11.22 6.22 21.94
C LEU A 23 -10.06 7.07 22.47
N GLU A 24 -9.91 8.30 21.97
CA GLU A 24 -8.89 9.23 22.46
C GLU A 24 -9.14 9.64 23.92
N LYS A 25 -10.38 9.99 24.28
CA LYS A 25 -10.74 10.31 25.67
C LYS A 25 -10.48 9.14 26.61
N VAL A 26 -10.85 7.93 26.22
CA VAL A 26 -10.61 6.73 27.05
C VAL A 26 -9.12 6.44 27.17
N LYS A 27 -8.34 6.67 26.10
CA LYS A 27 -6.88 6.56 26.14
C LYS A 27 -6.28 7.55 27.14
N GLU A 28 -6.68 8.83 27.09
CA GLU A 28 -6.21 9.86 28.03
C GLU A 28 -6.54 9.50 29.49
N GLN A 29 -7.76 9.04 29.75
CA GLN A 29 -8.19 8.59 31.08
C GLN A 29 -7.35 7.39 31.56
N ALA A 30 -7.08 6.42 30.69
CA ALA A 30 -6.25 5.26 31.01
C ALA A 30 -4.80 5.67 31.33
N VAL A 31 -4.24 6.61 30.57
CA VAL A 31 -2.89 7.15 30.84
C VAL A 31 -2.83 7.83 32.20
N VAL A 32 -3.82 8.67 32.54
CA VAL A 32 -3.89 9.33 33.86
C VAL A 32 -4.05 8.32 35.00
N ALA A 33 -4.81 7.25 34.78
CA ALA A 33 -5.00 6.17 35.74
C ALA A 33 -3.79 5.21 35.87
N GLY A 34 -2.76 5.35 35.01
CA GLY A 34 -1.63 4.42 34.96
C GLY A 34 -1.98 3.04 34.37
N ASP A 35 -3.11 2.93 33.67
CA ASP A 35 -3.57 1.72 33.02
C ASP A 35 -2.99 1.61 31.60
N GLU A 36 -1.73 1.15 31.54
CA GLU A 36 -0.98 1.04 30.28
C GLU A 36 -1.67 0.12 29.27
N GLU A 37 -2.21 -1.01 29.73
CA GLU A 37 -2.84 -1.99 28.85
C GLU A 37 -4.05 -1.37 28.15
N ARG A 38 -4.92 -0.69 28.90
CA ARG A 38 -6.08 -0.02 28.33
C ARG A 38 -5.71 1.10 27.38
N ALA A 39 -4.70 1.92 27.72
CA ALA A 39 -4.21 2.96 26.82
C ALA A 39 -3.65 2.38 25.50
N ASN A 40 -2.88 1.29 25.60
CA ASN A 40 -2.35 0.56 24.45
C ASN A 40 -3.47 -0.08 23.61
N ASN A 41 -4.52 -0.61 24.23
CA ASN A 41 -5.70 -1.15 23.54
C ASN A 41 -6.43 -0.05 22.76
N CYS A 42 -6.64 1.13 23.34
CA CYS A 42 -7.23 2.27 22.64
C CYS A 42 -6.39 2.72 21.43
N TRP A 43 -5.05 2.71 21.55
CA TRP A 43 -4.18 2.96 20.40
C TRP A 43 -4.40 1.91 19.30
N ARG A 44 -4.40 0.61 19.61
CA ARG A 44 -4.61 -0.44 18.59
C ARG A 44 -5.96 -0.30 17.88
N GLU A 45 -7.03 -0.05 18.63
CA GLU A 45 -8.39 0.12 18.11
C GLU A 45 -8.51 1.35 17.20
N SER A 46 -7.99 2.49 17.63
CA SER A 46 -8.00 3.72 16.82
C SER A 46 -7.16 3.55 15.56
N GLU A 47 -6.00 2.90 15.67
CA GLU A 47 -5.12 2.69 14.53
C GLU A 47 -5.71 1.74 13.50
N ALA A 48 -6.33 0.65 13.95
CA ALA A 48 -7.04 -0.31 13.10
C ALA A 48 -8.23 0.34 12.39
N LEU A 49 -9.02 1.15 13.10
CA LEU A 49 -10.14 1.87 12.51
C LEU A 49 -9.67 2.82 11.41
N GLN A 50 -8.67 3.67 11.70
CA GLN A 50 -8.09 4.57 10.71
C GLN A 50 -7.48 3.83 9.50
N LEU A 51 -6.82 2.69 9.71
CA LEU A 51 -6.29 1.86 8.63
C LEU A 51 -7.41 1.45 7.67
N THR A 52 -8.52 0.94 8.19
CA THR A 52 -9.69 0.55 7.39
C THR A 52 -10.23 1.73 6.58
N LEU A 53 -10.33 2.93 7.18
CA LEU A 53 -10.80 4.13 6.49
C LEU A 53 -9.90 4.51 5.31
N ILE A 54 -8.58 4.59 5.55
CA ILE A 54 -7.61 4.97 4.51
C ILE A 54 -7.59 3.91 3.40
N TYR A 55 -7.73 2.62 3.73
CA TYR A 55 -7.79 1.56 2.74
C TYR A 55 -9.03 1.67 1.82
N ILE A 56 -10.21 1.92 2.39
CA ILE A 56 -11.43 2.14 1.62
C ILE A 56 -11.29 3.38 0.72
N GLU A 57 -10.75 4.47 1.27
CA GLU A 57 -10.50 5.69 0.49
C GLU A 57 -9.53 5.45 -0.67
N ALA A 58 -8.42 4.73 -0.43
CA ALA A 58 -7.47 4.37 -1.46
C ALA A 58 -8.15 3.56 -2.58
N PHE A 59 -8.94 2.54 -2.24
CA PHE A 59 -9.69 1.74 -3.20
C PHE A 59 -10.58 2.61 -4.10
N HIS A 60 -11.35 3.51 -3.52
CA HIS A 60 -12.23 4.40 -4.28
C HIS A 60 -11.47 5.45 -5.10
N LYS A 61 -10.29 5.90 -4.65
CA LYS A 61 -9.40 6.77 -5.44
C LYS A 61 -8.93 6.06 -6.71
N ILE A 62 -8.53 4.78 -6.61
CA ILE A 62 -8.17 3.98 -7.80
C ILE A 62 -9.36 3.89 -8.76
N LYS A 63 -10.57 3.61 -8.25
CA LYS A 63 -11.80 3.58 -9.07
C LYS A 63 -12.09 4.89 -9.81
N ARG A 64 -11.71 6.03 -9.24
CA ARG A 64 -11.89 7.36 -9.86
C ARG A 64 -10.73 7.79 -10.77
N GLY A 65 -9.68 6.97 -10.90
CA GLY A 65 -8.48 7.31 -11.65
C GLY A 65 -7.52 8.26 -10.90
N GLU A 66 -7.74 8.49 -9.61
CA GLU A 66 -6.87 9.30 -8.73
C GLU A 66 -5.67 8.44 -8.26
N TYR A 67 -4.88 7.93 -9.21
CA TYR A 67 -3.84 6.92 -8.97
C TYR A 67 -2.70 7.42 -8.08
N ARG A 68 -2.36 8.72 -8.17
CA ARG A 68 -1.30 9.35 -7.38
C ARG A 68 -1.67 9.41 -5.92
N GLU A 69 -2.87 9.88 -5.63
CA GLU A 69 -3.44 10.03 -4.30
C GLU A 69 -3.69 8.66 -3.67
N ALA A 70 -4.22 7.72 -4.45
CA ALA A 70 -4.41 6.33 -4.01
C ALA A 70 -3.08 5.70 -3.58
N TRP A 71 -2.00 5.90 -4.36
CA TRP A 71 -0.68 5.38 -4.03
C TRP A 71 -0.15 5.89 -2.68
N TYR A 72 -0.34 7.18 -2.40
CA TYR A 72 0.06 7.76 -1.11
C TYR A 72 -0.70 7.10 0.05
N ASP A 73 -1.99 6.84 -0.13
CA ASP A 73 -2.79 6.18 0.89
C ASP A 73 -2.44 4.70 1.05
N LEU A 74 -2.11 3.99 -0.03
CA LEU A 74 -1.63 2.61 0.03
C LEU A 74 -0.33 2.50 0.82
N GLU A 75 0.65 3.40 0.62
CA GLU A 75 1.87 3.40 1.43
C GLU A 75 1.59 3.74 2.90
N ARG A 76 0.72 4.72 3.17
CA ARG A 76 0.30 5.03 4.55
C ARG A 76 -0.30 3.80 5.22
N CYS A 77 -1.17 3.07 4.52
CA CYS A 77 -1.74 1.83 5.01
C CYS A 77 -0.67 0.77 5.26
N GLU A 78 0.28 0.56 4.34
CA GLU A 78 1.39 -0.40 4.51
C GLU A 78 2.18 -0.12 5.80
N ILE A 79 2.57 1.15 6.03
CA ILE A 79 3.31 1.56 7.23
C ILE A 79 2.47 1.30 8.49
N LYS A 80 1.18 1.64 8.45
CA LYS A 80 0.25 1.49 9.57
C LYS A 80 0.00 0.02 9.89
N CYS A 81 -0.18 -0.84 8.88
CA CYS A 81 -0.25 -2.29 9.01
C CYS A 81 0.96 -2.84 9.76
N GLN A 82 2.18 -2.44 9.37
CA GLN A 82 3.41 -2.90 10.04
C GLN A 82 3.41 -2.55 11.54
N PHE A 83 2.99 -1.33 11.91
CA PHE A 83 2.93 -0.93 13.31
C PHE A 83 1.82 -1.63 14.09
N VAL A 84 0.63 -1.80 13.51
CA VAL A 84 -0.49 -2.51 14.16
C VAL A 84 -0.13 -3.98 14.37
N ILE A 85 0.38 -4.67 13.35
CA ILE A 85 0.79 -6.09 13.44
C ILE A 85 1.85 -6.26 14.52
N ARG A 86 2.85 -5.38 14.56
CA ARG A 86 3.96 -5.47 15.54
C ARG A 86 3.53 -5.25 16.99
N ASN A 87 2.37 -4.64 17.24
CA ASN A 87 1.90 -4.22 18.55
C ASN A 87 0.56 -4.84 18.96
N SER A 88 0.09 -5.84 18.21
CA SER A 88 -1.19 -6.53 18.44
C SER A 88 -1.00 -8.04 18.49
N SER A 89 -1.98 -8.75 19.06
CA SER A 89 -2.06 -10.20 18.93
C SER A 89 -2.49 -10.59 17.51
N GLU A 90 -2.21 -11.84 17.14
CA GLU A 90 -2.69 -12.42 15.88
C GLU A 90 -4.21 -12.39 15.80
N GLU A 91 -4.89 -12.77 16.88
CA GLU A 91 -6.36 -12.73 16.99
C GLU A 91 -6.91 -11.33 16.74
N PHE A 92 -6.30 -10.28 17.30
CA PHE A 92 -6.70 -8.90 17.03
C PHE A 92 -6.56 -8.56 15.54
N CYS A 93 -5.43 -8.94 14.94
CA CYS A 93 -5.15 -8.65 13.53
C CYS A 93 -6.13 -9.37 12.60
N LEU A 94 -6.52 -10.61 12.91
CA LEU A 94 -7.55 -11.34 12.19
C LEU A 94 -8.93 -10.69 12.35
N ASN A 95 -9.34 -10.41 13.59
CA ASN A 95 -10.64 -9.81 13.90
C ASN A 95 -10.85 -8.42 13.27
N LYS A 96 -9.77 -7.70 12.99
CA LYS A 96 -9.79 -6.36 12.36
C LYS A 96 -9.39 -6.37 10.88
N ASN A 97 -9.26 -7.54 10.25
CA ASN A 97 -8.86 -7.69 8.84
C ASN A 97 -7.51 -7.05 8.49
N ILE A 98 -6.59 -6.90 9.45
CA ILE A 98 -5.29 -6.23 9.22
C ILE A 98 -4.45 -7.02 8.23
N PHE A 99 -4.42 -8.36 8.35
CA PHE A 99 -3.68 -9.21 7.42
C PHE A 99 -4.27 -9.20 6.01
N PHE A 100 -5.60 -9.17 5.90
CA PHE A 100 -6.29 -9.00 4.63
C PHE A 100 -5.89 -7.69 3.97
N ILE A 101 -6.02 -6.57 4.67
CA ILE A 101 -5.66 -5.23 4.16
C ILE A 101 -4.19 -5.20 3.74
N ASN A 102 -3.29 -5.73 4.57
CA ASN A 102 -1.85 -5.78 4.26
C ASN A 102 -1.53 -6.58 2.99
N HIS A 103 -2.20 -7.73 2.80
CA HIS A 103 -2.06 -8.53 1.58
C HIS A 103 -2.60 -7.79 0.36
N GLN A 104 -3.79 -7.19 0.45
CA GLN A 104 -4.40 -6.47 -0.66
C GLN A 104 -3.62 -5.22 -1.07
N ILE A 105 -3.03 -4.49 -0.11
CA ILE A 105 -2.14 -3.36 -0.40
C ILE A 105 -0.93 -3.82 -1.21
N SER A 106 -0.30 -4.93 -0.79
CA SER A 106 0.85 -5.48 -1.52
C SER A 106 0.46 -5.84 -2.96
N ASN A 107 -0.69 -6.49 -3.14
CA ASN A 107 -1.21 -6.85 -4.46
C ASN A 107 -1.48 -5.60 -5.30
N LEU A 108 -2.25 -4.63 -4.78
CA LEU A 108 -2.55 -3.36 -5.46
C LEU A 108 -1.28 -2.62 -5.86
N GLN A 109 -0.36 -2.40 -4.90
CA GLN A 109 0.90 -1.70 -5.18
C GLN A 109 1.71 -2.39 -6.28
N SER A 110 1.65 -3.72 -6.37
CA SER A 110 2.37 -4.49 -7.38
C SER A 110 1.81 -4.37 -8.80
N LEU A 111 0.60 -3.83 -8.96
CA LEU A 111 -0.04 -3.56 -10.25
C LEU A 111 0.24 -2.14 -10.75
N TYR A 112 0.76 -1.26 -9.90
CA TYR A 112 1.12 0.09 -10.32
C TYR A 112 2.30 0.07 -11.29
N PRO A 113 2.28 0.90 -12.35
CA PRO A 113 3.38 1.02 -13.30
C PRO A 113 4.59 1.81 -12.76
N TYR A 114 4.58 2.20 -11.47
CA TYR A 114 5.66 2.99 -10.88
C TYR A 114 6.94 2.18 -10.70
N CYS A 115 7.99 2.57 -11.41
CA CYS A 115 9.28 1.89 -11.38
C CYS A 115 10.47 2.78 -11.00
N VAL A 116 10.23 4.09 -10.80
CA VAL A 116 11.29 5.08 -10.52
C VAL A 116 10.85 6.02 -9.40
N PHE A 117 11.73 6.18 -8.41
CA PHE A 117 11.46 6.93 -7.19
C PHE A 117 12.65 7.78 -6.80
N SER A 118 12.40 8.88 -6.09
CA SER A 118 13.41 9.71 -5.45
C SER A 118 13.67 9.23 -4.02
N SER A 119 14.92 8.99 -3.68
CA SER A 119 15.33 8.58 -2.34
C SER A 119 16.34 9.60 -1.79
N PRO A 120 16.02 10.31 -0.70
CA PRO A 120 16.93 11.28 -0.11
C PRO A 120 18.07 10.56 0.64
N GLY A 121 19.31 10.98 0.38
CA GLY A 121 20.48 10.66 1.19
C GLY A 121 20.70 11.77 2.21
N MET A 122 20.62 11.44 3.50
CA MET A 122 20.72 12.42 4.59
C MET A 122 21.73 11.97 5.65
N VAL A 123 22.44 12.93 6.23
CA VAL A 123 23.19 12.72 7.48
C VAL A 123 22.32 13.20 8.63
N VAL A 124 22.07 12.33 9.60
CA VAL A 124 21.34 12.65 10.82
C VAL A 124 22.34 12.80 11.96
N GLY A 125 22.37 13.96 12.61
CA GLY A 125 23.28 14.20 13.73
C GLY A 125 22.96 13.30 14.93
N TYR A 126 21.69 13.24 15.35
CA TYR A 126 21.24 12.29 16.38
C TYR A 126 19.75 12.02 16.32
N TYR A 127 19.32 11.01 17.07
CA TYR A 127 17.90 10.71 17.27
C TYR A 127 17.49 10.93 18.73
N SER A 128 16.25 11.35 18.97
CA SER A 128 15.61 11.27 20.29
C SER A 128 14.44 10.29 20.28
N CYS A 129 14.12 9.72 21.45
CA CYS A 129 12.93 8.90 21.62
C CYS A 129 11.68 9.78 21.52
N GLY A 130 10.72 9.43 20.66
CA GLY A 130 9.47 10.18 20.52
C GLY A 130 8.55 10.14 21.75
N ILE A 131 8.86 9.31 22.75
CA ILE A 131 8.08 9.20 24.00
C ILE A 131 8.71 10.04 25.12
N CYS A 132 9.99 9.84 25.43
CA CYS A 132 10.66 10.47 26.57
C CYS A 132 11.74 11.49 26.19
N ASP A 133 11.91 11.77 24.90
CA ASP A 133 12.92 12.67 24.34
C ASP A 133 14.39 12.33 24.67
N HIS A 134 14.64 11.13 25.22
CA HIS A 134 15.98 10.67 25.49
C HIS A 134 16.83 10.61 24.22
N LYS A 135 17.99 11.26 24.23
CA LYS A 135 18.94 11.26 23.12
C LYS A 135 19.56 9.88 22.94
N ILE A 136 19.25 9.23 21.83
CA ILE A 136 19.72 7.90 21.47
C ILE A 136 21.19 7.98 21.05
N ARG A 137 22.06 7.26 21.77
CA ARG A 137 23.49 7.08 21.47
C ARG A 137 23.83 5.59 21.48
N PRO A 138 24.94 5.15 20.85
CA PRO A 138 25.32 3.73 20.82
C PRO A 138 25.33 3.04 22.20
N ARG A 139 25.74 3.76 23.25
CA ARG A 139 25.80 3.28 24.64
C ARG A 139 24.77 3.93 25.58
N SER A 140 23.83 4.71 25.06
CA SER A 140 22.80 5.36 25.88
C SER A 140 21.45 5.28 25.16
N ARG A 141 20.57 4.43 25.68
CA ARG A 141 19.23 4.21 25.15
C ARG A 141 18.23 4.31 26.29
N CYS A 142 17.03 4.79 26.00
CA CYS A 142 15.90 4.66 26.93
C CYS A 142 15.37 3.22 26.93
N SER A 143 14.45 2.94 27.86
CA SER A 143 13.72 1.67 27.95
C SER A 143 12.76 1.43 26.78
N HIS A 144 12.36 2.47 26.04
CA HIS A 144 11.42 2.33 24.93
C HIS A 144 12.08 1.77 23.66
N ALA A 145 11.50 0.70 23.11
CA ALA A 145 11.94 0.10 21.86
C ALA A 145 11.26 0.77 20.66
N LYS A 146 12.03 1.14 19.62
CA LYS A 146 11.50 1.72 18.38
C LYS A 146 10.46 0.78 17.74
N GLY A 147 9.30 1.32 17.43
CA GLY A 147 8.16 0.62 16.85
C GLY A 147 7.31 -0.15 17.86
N LYS A 148 7.52 0.05 19.16
CA LYS A 148 6.66 -0.50 20.23
C LYS A 148 5.80 0.60 20.86
N ILE A 149 4.61 0.22 21.31
CA ILE A 149 3.68 1.11 22.01
C ILE A 149 3.90 1.07 23.52
N TYR A 150 3.74 2.23 24.16
CA TYR A 150 3.82 2.42 25.60
C TYR A 150 2.81 3.49 26.00
N ASN A 151 1.93 3.19 26.98
CA ASN A 151 0.90 4.11 27.45
C ASN A 151 0.11 4.79 26.31
N GLY A 152 -0.31 4.01 25.31
CA GLY A 152 -1.09 4.50 24.18
C GLY A 152 -0.30 5.35 23.17
N LYS A 153 1.04 5.35 23.23
CA LYS A 153 1.92 6.10 22.33
C LYS A 153 2.94 5.20 21.64
N LEU A 154 3.05 5.31 20.32
CA LEU A 154 4.06 4.61 19.54
C LEU A 154 5.45 5.24 19.71
N CYS A 155 6.45 4.43 20.05
CA CYS A 155 7.84 4.87 20.11
C CYS A 155 8.43 4.97 18.70
N VAL A 156 8.63 6.19 18.23
CA VAL A 156 9.39 6.51 17.02
C VAL A 156 10.71 7.19 17.39
N HIS A 157 11.66 7.21 16.48
CA HIS A 157 12.88 8.00 16.64
C HIS A 157 12.73 9.30 15.85
N VAL A 158 12.85 10.43 16.55
CA VAL A 158 12.83 11.75 15.95
C VAL A 158 14.26 12.11 15.54
N ALA A 159 14.48 12.38 14.26
CA ALA A 159 15.78 12.78 13.74
C ALA A 159 16.01 14.28 13.98
N HIS A 160 17.21 14.62 14.44
CA HIS A 160 17.65 16.00 14.69
C HIS A 160 18.94 16.28 13.91
N ASP A 161 19.19 17.57 13.64
CA ASP A 161 20.35 18.05 12.88
C ASP A 161 20.49 17.33 11.52
N ILE A 162 19.40 17.32 10.75
CA ILE A 162 19.35 16.62 9.47
C ILE A 162 20.00 17.48 8.39
N VAL A 163 20.99 16.92 7.70
CA VAL A 163 21.64 17.55 6.54
C VAL A 163 21.38 16.69 5.30
N LEU A 164 20.60 17.23 4.36
CA LEU A 164 20.41 16.62 3.05
C LEU A 164 21.74 16.62 2.28
N LYS A 165 22.10 15.48 1.68
CA LYS A 165 23.32 15.32 0.89
C LYS A 165 23.02 15.12 -0.58
N GLU A 166 22.03 14.30 -0.88
CA GLU A 166 21.69 13.92 -2.24
C GLU A 166 20.21 13.52 -2.36
N ILE A 167 19.73 13.47 -3.59
CA ILE A 167 18.51 12.79 -3.98
C ILE A 167 18.90 11.81 -5.08
N SER A 168 18.77 10.52 -4.78
CA SER A 168 19.11 9.43 -5.68
C SER A 168 17.86 8.89 -6.36
N ILE A 169 17.96 8.58 -7.65
CA ILE A 169 16.89 7.94 -8.42
C ILE A 169 17.03 6.43 -8.28
N VAL A 170 15.99 5.77 -7.76
CA VAL A 170 16.03 4.34 -7.42
C VAL A 170 14.78 3.62 -7.91
N SER A 171 14.90 2.31 -8.16
CA SER A 171 13.75 1.45 -8.50
C SER A 171 13.12 0.75 -7.30
N LYS A 172 13.81 0.74 -6.15
CA LYS A 172 13.37 0.07 -4.92
C LYS A 172 13.56 1.00 -3.72
N PRO A 173 12.64 1.95 -3.48
CA PRO A 173 12.76 2.88 -2.37
C PRO A 173 12.30 2.24 -1.05
N VAL A 174 12.84 2.75 0.07
CA VAL A 174 12.21 2.56 1.39
C VAL A 174 10.96 3.44 1.52
N GLN A 175 10.96 4.58 0.85
CA GLN A 175 9.91 5.59 0.83
C GLN A 175 9.21 5.58 -0.53
N LYS A 176 8.09 4.86 -0.62
CA LYS A 176 7.35 4.62 -1.85
C LYS A 176 6.62 5.88 -2.36
N TYR A 177 6.32 6.88 -1.52
CA TYR A 177 5.58 8.09 -1.94
C TYR A 177 6.29 8.91 -3.01
N SER A 178 7.62 8.87 -3.06
CA SER A 178 8.43 9.77 -3.88
C SER A 178 8.53 9.31 -5.33
N VAL A 179 7.40 9.20 -6.03
CA VAL A 179 7.37 8.73 -7.43
C VAL A 179 7.88 9.82 -8.38
N VAL A 180 8.72 9.43 -9.34
CA VAL A 180 9.32 10.32 -10.35
C VAL A 180 8.77 9.94 -11.72
N HIS A 181 7.46 10.00 -11.88
CA HIS A 181 6.78 9.76 -13.15
C HIS A 181 5.71 10.81 -13.38
N ASN A 182 5.45 11.13 -14.65
CA ASN A 182 4.23 11.81 -15.04
C ASN A 182 3.13 10.75 -15.23
N ASP A 183 2.09 10.79 -14.42
CA ASP A 183 1.01 9.79 -14.46
C ASP A 183 0.28 9.77 -15.79
N GLU A 184 0.21 10.88 -16.53
CA GLU A 184 -0.38 10.96 -17.87
C GLU A 184 0.36 10.10 -18.90
N THR A 185 1.61 9.73 -18.62
CA THR A 185 2.45 8.91 -19.51
C THR A 185 2.45 7.43 -19.17
N LEU A 186 1.76 7.05 -18.09
CA LEU A 186 1.77 5.68 -17.56
C LEU A 186 0.49 4.93 -17.92
N ASP A 187 0.62 3.62 -18.08
CA ASP A 187 -0.50 2.71 -18.36
C ASP A 187 -1.02 2.08 -17.07
N PHE A 188 -2.23 2.49 -16.66
CA PHE A 188 -2.95 1.95 -15.51
C PHE A 188 -4.03 0.92 -15.90
N SER A 189 -4.06 0.46 -17.16
CA SER A 189 -5.09 -0.43 -17.69
C SER A 189 -5.29 -1.73 -16.91
N VAL A 190 -4.24 -2.22 -16.25
CA VAL A 190 -4.31 -3.39 -15.34
C VAL A 190 -5.14 -3.09 -14.10
N LEU A 191 -4.93 -1.92 -13.47
CA LEU A 191 -5.74 -1.48 -12.34
C LEU A 191 -7.18 -1.18 -12.78
N GLU A 192 -7.36 -0.52 -13.93
CA GLU A 192 -8.70 -0.28 -14.49
C GLU A 192 -9.48 -1.58 -14.69
N HIS A 193 -8.82 -2.60 -15.26
CA HIS A 193 -9.44 -3.91 -15.50
C HIS A 193 -9.87 -4.57 -14.18
N LEU A 194 -9.01 -4.56 -13.16
CA LEU A 194 -9.36 -5.07 -11.84
C LEU A 194 -10.52 -4.29 -11.20
N MET A 195 -10.44 -2.95 -11.23
CA MET A 195 -11.43 -2.07 -10.61
C MET A 195 -12.79 -2.07 -11.32
N ALA A 196 -12.84 -2.47 -12.58
CA ALA A 196 -14.09 -2.69 -13.31
C ALA A 196 -14.87 -3.90 -12.79
N VAL A 197 -14.18 -4.84 -12.14
CA VAL A 197 -14.77 -6.08 -11.60
C VAL A 197 -15.12 -5.94 -10.12
N LEU A 198 -14.21 -5.37 -9.32
CA LEU A 198 -14.42 -5.19 -7.88
C LEU A 198 -15.49 -4.11 -7.65
N GLU A 199 -16.46 -4.38 -6.80
CA GLU A 199 -17.51 -3.47 -6.35
C GLU A 199 -17.06 -2.76 -5.04
N GLU A 200 -16.51 -3.50 -4.09
CA GLU A 200 -16.13 -3.04 -2.75
C GLU A 200 -14.67 -3.38 -2.37
N ALA A 201 -14.14 -2.64 -1.38
CA ALA A 201 -12.73 -2.75 -0.98
C ALA A 201 -12.36 -4.08 -0.29
N PHE A 202 -13.34 -4.75 0.32
CA PHE A 202 -13.13 -5.98 1.09
C PHE A 202 -13.45 -7.27 0.31
N GLU A 203 -13.60 -7.16 -1.01
CA GLU A 203 -13.71 -8.35 -1.85
C GLU A 203 -12.39 -9.12 -1.90
N GLU A 204 -12.48 -10.44 -1.77
CA GLU A 204 -11.33 -11.32 -1.83
C GLU A 204 -10.91 -11.61 -3.28
N TRP A 205 -9.70 -11.17 -3.62
CA TRP A 205 -9.05 -11.46 -4.88
C TRP A 205 -7.53 -11.64 -4.69
N ASP A 206 -6.90 -12.28 -5.67
CA ASP A 206 -5.45 -12.44 -5.76
C ASP A 206 -4.98 -12.28 -7.22
N VAL A 207 -3.68 -12.08 -7.43
CA VAL A 207 -3.06 -11.94 -8.74
C VAL A 207 -1.94 -12.93 -8.95
N ILE A 208 -2.04 -13.71 -10.02
CA ILE A 208 -1.03 -14.67 -10.45
C ILE A 208 -0.30 -14.11 -11.66
N ARG A 209 1.03 -14.06 -11.58
CA ARG A 209 1.90 -13.69 -12.71
C ARG A 209 2.25 -14.96 -13.49
N THR A 210 1.79 -15.03 -14.73
CA THR A 210 2.04 -16.15 -15.64
C THR A 210 2.68 -15.66 -16.93
N THR A 211 2.95 -16.58 -17.85
CA THR A 211 3.37 -16.26 -19.23
C THR A 211 2.47 -17.04 -20.15
N ARG A 212 1.88 -16.36 -21.14
CA ARG A 212 1.02 -17.00 -22.14
C ARG A 212 1.65 -16.88 -23.52
N LYS A 213 1.42 -17.91 -24.34
CA LYS A 213 1.85 -17.95 -25.73
C LYS A 213 0.69 -17.57 -26.62
N PHE A 214 0.94 -16.65 -27.54
CA PHE A 214 -0.03 -16.23 -28.52
C PHE A 214 0.54 -16.41 -29.93
N PRO A 215 -0.26 -16.86 -30.90
CA PRO A 215 0.18 -16.95 -32.30
C PRO A 215 0.64 -15.59 -32.82
N ILE A 216 1.70 -15.58 -33.63
CA ILE A 216 2.27 -14.33 -34.19
C ILE A 216 1.25 -13.54 -35.02
N ASP A 217 0.28 -14.23 -35.64
CA ASP A 217 -0.78 -13.62 -36.45
C ASP A 217 -1.66 -12.66 -35.66
N MET A 218 -1.73 -12.76 -34.33
CA MET A 218 -2.45 -11.80 -33.49
C MET A 218 -1.77 -10.42 -33.42
N PHE A 219 -0.49 -10.34 -33.78
CA PHE A 219 0.34 -9.14 -33.68
C PHE A 219 0.61 -8.48 -35.04
N PHE A 220 -0.20 -8.80 -36.05
CA PHE A 220 -0.04 -8.25 -37.41
C PHE A 220 -0.14 -6.71 -37.49
N ARG A 221 -0.75 -6.07 -36.47
CA ARG A 221 -0.89 -4.61 -36.35
C ARG A 221 0.23 -3.96 -35.55
N VAL A 222 1.15 -4.73 -34.97
CA VAL A 222 2.24 -4.21 -34.16
C VAL A 222 3.39 -3.77 -35.08
N ASP A 223 3.76 -2.50 -35.00
CA ASP A 223 4.85 -1.95 -35.81
C ASP A 223 6.19 -2.62 -35.47
N LEU A 224 7.01 -2.89 -36.50
CA LEU A 224 8.30 -3.57 -36.32
C LEU A 224 9.27 -2.77 -35.45
N ASP A 225 9.15 -1.44 -35.43
CA ASP A 225 9.96 -0.53 -34.62
C ASP A 225 9.35 -0.22 -33.25
N SER A 226 8.16 -0.75 -32.94
CA SER A 226 7.57 -0.66 -31.61
C SER A 226 8.24 -1.60 -30.62
N ASP A 227 8.05 -1.35 -29.33
CA ASP A 227 8.58 -2.23 -28.29
C ASP A 227 7.91 -3.60 -28.36
N CYS A 228 8.71 -4.66 -28.28
CA CYS A 228 8.20 -6.01 -28.45
C CYS A 228 7.16 -6.36 -27.37
N PRO A 229 5.99 -6.93 -27.72
CA PRO A 229 4.96 -7.34 -26.77
C PRO A 229 5.42 -8.32 -25.69
N CYS A 230 6.52 -9.06 -25.93
CA CYS A 230 7.11 -9.94 -24.91
C CYS A 230 7.77 -9.20 -23.74
N LYS A 231 7.94 -7.86 -23.85
CA LYS A 231 8.61 -6.99 -22.87
C LYS A 231 10.07 -7.39 -22.56
N GLY A 232 10.72 -8.16 -23.44
CA GLY A 232 12.12 -8.56 -23.32
C GLY A 232 13.15 -7.46 -23.63
N GLY A 233 12.71 -6.21 -23.83
CA GLY A 233 13.58 -5.03 -24.01
C GLY A 233 14.07 -4.73 -25.43
N GLY A 234 13.58 -5.46 -26.44
CA GLY A 234 13.92 -5.21 -27.86
C GLY A 234 12.74 -4.71 -28.69
N LYS A 235 13.02 -4.24 -29.91
CA LYS A 235 11.99 -3.89 -30.90
C LYS A 235 11.32 -5.13 -31.49
N PHE A 236 10.03 -5.07 -31.82
CA PHE A 236 9.25 -6.23 -32.25
C PHE A 236 9.88 -6.93 -33.47
N GLY A 237 10.31 -6.15 -34.47
CA GLY A 237 10.93 -6.62 -35.70
C GLY A 237 12.24 -7.37 -35.50
N GLN A 238 12.96 -7.10 -34.41
CA GLN A 238 14.22 -7.76 -34.08
C GLN A 238 14.07 -8.86 -33.02
N CYS A 239 12.91 -8.95 -32.36
CA CYS A 239 12.70 -9.80 -31.20
C CYS A 239 11.79 -11.01 -31.50
N CYS A 240 10.49 -10.78 -31.71
CA CYS A 240 9.51 -11.86 -31.84
C CYS A 240 8.82 -11.94 -33.20
N SER A 241 9.01 -10.96 -34.10
CA SER A 241 8.39 -10.92 -35.44
C SER A 241 8.65 -12.16 -36.30
N LYS A 242 9.78 -12.86 -36.07
CA LYS A 242 10.19 -14.06 -36.82
C LYS A 242 9.84 -15.37 -36.11
N LYS A 243 9.20 -15.31 -34.94
CA LYS A 243 8.80 -16.48 -34.17
C LYS A 243 7.37 -16.90 -34.55
N ALA A 244 7.05 -18.17 -34.40
CA ALA A 244 5.68 -18.66 -34.59
C ALA A 244 4.72 -18.16 -33.49
N GLU A 245 5.26 -17.95 -32.29
CA GLU A 245 4.51 -17.53 -31.10
C GLU A 245 5.25 -16.43 -30.35
N VAL A 246 4.49 -15.56 -29.70
CA VAL A 246 5.00 -14.53 -28.78
C VAL A 246 4.63 -14.92 -27.36
N GLU A 247 5.64 -15.10 -26.52
CA GLU A 247 5.48 -15.27 -25.07
C GLU A 247 5.29 -13.90 -24.42
N ILE A 248 4.16 -13.71 -23.74
CA ILE A 248 3.77 -12.42 -23.13
C ILE A 248 3.58 -12.59 -21.63
N PRO A 249 4.15 -11.69 -20.81
CA PRO A 249 3.82 -11.60 -19.39
C PRO A 249 2.32 -11.40 -19.20
N HIS A 250 1.69 -12.27 -18.41
CA HIS A 250 0.25 -12.27 -18.21
C HIS A 250 -0.08 -12.18 -16.72
N LEU A 251 -1.20 -11.52 -16.43
CA LEU A 251 -1.76 -11.41 -15.09
C LEU A 251 -3.12 -12.08 -15.09
N ASP A 252 -3.26 -13.11 -14.26
CA ASP A 252 -4.53 -13.77 -13.99
C ASP A 252 -5.05 -13.28 -12.64
N PHE A 253 -6.26 -12.73 -12.61
CA PHE A 253 -6.94 -12.39 -11.37
C PHE A 253 -7.79 -13.56 -10.91
N VAL A 254 -7.62 -13.96 -9.65
CA VAL A 254 -8.41 -15.01 -9.01
C VAL A 254 -9.38 -14.33 -8.05
N PHE A 255 -10.67 -14.56 -8.24
CA PHE A 255 -11.72 -14.00 -7.39
C PHE A 255 -12.42 -15.12 -6.62
N ARG A 256 -12.81 -14.85 -5.38
CA ARG A 256 -13.51 -15.85 -4.56
C ARG A 256 -14.98 -16.03 -4.94
N ARG A 257 -15.58 -15.04 -5.59
CA ARG A 257 -16.95 -15.10 -6.12
C ARG A 257 -16.94 -15.40 -7.62
N ASP A 258 -18.04 -15.99 -8.10
CA ASP A 258 -18.28 -16.10 -9.53
C ASP A 258 -18.54 -14.71 -10.12
N ILE A 259 -17.81 -14.37 -11.18
CA ILE A 259 -17.99 -13.13 -11.93
C ILE A 259 -18.63 -13.48 -13.27
N PRO A 260 -19.92 -13.20 -13.46
CA PRO A 260 -20.54 -13.37 -14.75
C PRO A 260 -19.94 -12.36 -15.73
N ASN A 261 -19.53 -12.83 -16.91
CA ASN A 261 -18.93 -12.02 -17.99
C ASN A 261 -17.61 -11.34 -17.62
N LEU A 262 -16.57 -12.14 -17.32
CA LEU A 262 -15.20 -11.63 -17.27
C LEU A 262 -14.86 -10.89 -18.59
N PRO A 263 -14.26 -9.70 -18.52
CA PRO A 263 -13.83 -9.01 -19.72
C PRO A 263 -12.83 -9.92 -20.48
N GLY A 264 -12.91 -9.94 -21.81
CA GLY A 264 -11.97 -10.69 -22.63
C GLY A 264 -10.51 -10.26 -22.38
N ILE A 265 -9.56 -11.07 -22.87
CA ILE A 265 -8.13 -10.78 -22.75
C ILE A 265 -7.86 -9.38 -23.33
N LYS A 266 -7.41 -8.46 -22.47
CA LYS A 266 -6.99 -7.11 -22.86
C LYS A 266 -5.47 -7.14 -23.05
N PHE A 267 -5.03 -6.76 -24.24
CA PHE A 267 -3.62 -6.52 -24.49
C PHE A 267 -3.29 -5.04 -24.21
N PRO A 268 -2.11 -4.73 -23.62
CA PRO A 268 -1.72 -3.37 -23.27
C PRO A 268 -1.11 -2.59 -24.45
N TYR A 269 -1.50 -2.91 -25.70
CA TYR A 269 -0.99 -2.28 -26.93
C TYR A 269 -2.11 -2.01 -27.92
#